data_AF-A0A8X7SJ64-F1
#
_entry.id   AF-A0A8X7SJ64-F1
#
_cell.length_a   1.000
_cell.length_b   1.000
_cell.length_c   1.000
_cell.angle_alpha   90.00
_cell.angle_beta   90.00
_cell.angle_gamma   90.00
#
_symmetry.space_group_name_H-M   'P 1'
#
loop_
_entity.id
_entity.type
_entity.pdbx_description
1 polymer ?
#
loop_
_entity_poly.entity_id
_entity_poly.type
_entity_poly.pdbx_seq_one_letter_code
_entity_poly.pdbx_strand_id
1 'polypeptide(L)'
;MNAYSIVRVPMKRRLNKTCCDCGAYAIKLMECHLLGLDISLVDDQNILGCRHKIAVDLWQAANDPELVDRMSKYEPPQVDPFDYVDIV
;
A
#
# COMPACT_ATOMS: atom_id res chain seq x y z
N MET A 1 -9.25 -20.08 -20.28
CA MET A 1 -8.50 -19.13 -19.44
C MET A 1 -8.75 -17.74 -19.99
N ASN A 2 -9.27 -16.81 -19.19
CA ASN A 2 -9.32 -15.41 -19.61
C ASN A 2 -7.90 -14.82 -19.50
N ALA A 3 -7.48 -14.09 -20.52
CA ALA A 3 -6.21 -13.37 -20.47
C ALA A 3 -6.31 -12.23 -19.46
N TYR A 4 -5.24 -12.01 -18.68
CA TYR A 4 -5.13 -10.84 -17.82
C TYR A 4 -4.96 -9.57 -18.67
N SER A 5 -5.63 -8.49 -18.27
CA SER A 5 -5.49 -7.18 -18.91
C SER A 5 -4.54 -6.28 -18.12
N ILE A 6 -3.61 -5.63 -18.82
CA ILE A 6 -2.76 -4.59 -18.23
C ILE A 6 -3.49 -3.25 -18.30
N VAL A 7 -3.78 -2.66 -17.14
CA VAL A 7 -4.36 -1.31 -17.04
C VAL A 7 -3.27 -0.32 -16.65
N ARG A 8 -3.02 0.66 -17.53
CA ARG A 8 -2.08 1.75 -17.23
C ARG A 8 -2.83 2.93 -16.62
N VAL A 9 -2.47 3.25 -15.40
CA VAL A 9 -3.06 4.37 -14.66
C VAL A 9 -2.19 5.62 -14.87
N PRO A 10 -2.72 6.70 -15.46
CA PRO A 10 -1.95 7.93 -15.63
C PRO A 10 -1.67 8.55 -14.26
N MET A 11 -0.40 8.78 -13.96
CA MET A 11 0.08 9.37 -12.71
C MET A 11 0.72 10.73 -12.97
N LYS A 12 0.66 11.63 -11.99
CA LYS A 12 1.45 12.86 -12.01
C LYS A 12 2.94 12.52 -12.14
N ARG A 13 3.66 13.32 -12.93
CA ARG A 13 5.11 13.15 -13.10
C ARG A 13 5.85 13.73 -11.88
N ARG A 14 7.01 13.15 -11.56
CA ARG A 14 7.93 13.63 -10.50
C ARG A 14 7.29 13.68 -9.10
N LEU A 15 6.53 12.63 -8.78
CA LEU A 15 6.03 12.39 -7.42
C LEU A 15 7.15 11.91 -6.49
N ASN A 16 6.90 12.00 -5.19
CA ASN A 16 7.82 11.56 -4.13
C ASN A 16 9.19 12.25 -4.24
N LYS A 17 9.20 13.58 -4.36
CA LYS A 17 10.44 14.37 -4.51
C LYS A 17 11.44 14.18 -3.37
N THR A 18 10.94 13.85 -2.19
CA THR A 18 11.74 13.52 -0.99
C THR A 18 12.41 12.17 -1.09
N CYS A 19 11.94 11.29 -1.99
CA CYS A 19 12.33 9.89 -2.12
C CYS A 19 12.13 9.05 -0.85
N CYS A 20 11.30 9.50 0.10
CA CYS A 20 11.14 8.87 1.41
C CYS A 20 9.70 8.40 1.69
N ASP A 21 8.76 8.63 0.77
CA ASP A 21 7.34 8.45 1.04
C ASP A 21 6.70 7.34 0.17
N CYS A 22 7.50 6.43 -0.41
CA CYS A 22 7.02 5.42 -1.37
C CYS A 22 5.88 4.53 -0.82
N GLY A 23 5.95 4.13 0.44
CA GLY A 23 4.88 3.36 1.09
C GLY A 23 3.58 4.15 1.22
N ALA A 24 3.65 5.43 1.59
CA ALA A 24 2.47 6.30 1.67
C ALA A 24 1.84 6.51 0.29
N TYR A 25 2.66 6.65 -0.75
CA TYR A 25 2.21 6.76 -2.14
C TYR A 25 1.49 5.49 -2.61
N ALA A 26 2.06 4.32 -2.32
CA ALA A 26 1.44 3.04 -2.67
C ALA A 26 0.10 2.84 -1.97
N ILE A 27 0.04 3.10 -0.66
CA ILE A 27 -1.21 2.97 0.12
C ILE A 27 -2.25 3.96 -0.37
N LYS A 28 -1.88 5.22 -0.63
CA LYS A 28 -2.82 6.22 -1.15
C LYS A 28 -3.37 5.85 -2.52
N LEU A 29 -2.53 5.30 -3.40
CA LEU A 29 -2.96 4.81 -4.71
C LEU A 29 -3.96 3.66 -4.56
N MET A 30 -3.69 2.69 -3.67
CA MET A 30 -4.63 1.60 -3.37
C MET A 30 -5.95 2.12 -2.80
N GLU A 31 -5.92 3.07 -1.87
CA GLU A 31 -7.11 3.73 -1.31
C GLU A 31 -7.94 4.40 -2.42
N CYS A 32 -7.30 5.15 -3.31
CA CYS A 32 -8.00 5.79 -4.44
C CYS A 32 -8.67 4.76 -5.35
N HIS A 33 -7.98 3.68 -5.70
CA HIS A 33 -8.56 2.63 -6.54
C HIS A 33 -9.72 1.90 -5.86
N LEU A 34 -9.56 1.52 -4.59
CA LEU A 34 -10.58 0.78 -3.85
C LEU A 34 -11.86 1.59 -3.65
N LEU A 35 -11.71 2.90 -3.39
CA LEU A 35 -12.83 3.81 -3.10
C LEU A 35 -13.35 4.55 -4.34
N GLY A 36 -12.77 4.34 -5.52
CA GLY A 36 -13.12 5.06 -6.74
C GLY A 36 -12.82 6.57 -6.67
N LEU A 37 -11.82 6.98 -5.87
CA LEU A 37 -11.41 8.37 -5.76
C LEU A 37 -10.49 8.76 -6.92
N ASP A 38 -10.46 10.06 -7.20
CA ASP A 38 -9.58 10.61 -8.22
C ASP A 38 -8.09 10.39 -7.86
N ILE A 39 -7.32 9.86 -8.82
CA ILE A 39 -5.90 9.54 -8.64
C ILE A 39 -5.03 10.79 -8.50
N SER A 40 -5.51 11.98 -8.90
CA SER A 40 -4.81 13.25 -8.70
C SER A 40 -4.58 13.61 -7.24
N LEU A 41 -5.29 12.94 -6.32
CA LEU A 41 -5.09 13.02 -4.86
C LEU A 41 -3.74 12.44 -4.42
N VAL A 42 -3.14 11.56 -5.23
CA VAL A 42 -1.79 11.02 -5.04
C VAL A 42 -0.77 12.10 -5.48
N ASP A 43 -0.43 12.98 -4.54
CA ASP A 43 0.38 14.18 -4.79
C ASP A 43 1.27 14.55 -3.59
N ASP A 44 2.39 15.23 -3.85
CA ASP A 44 3.36 15.67 -2.83
C ASP A 44 2.74 16.59 -1.76
N GLN A 45 1.71 17.39 -2.10
CA GLN A 45 1.04 18.27 -1.13
C GLN A 45 0.19 17.48 -0.13
N ASN A 46 -0.40 16.37 -0.57
CA ASN A 46 -1.29 15.55 0.26
C ASN A 46 -0.53 14.47 1.02
N ILE A 47 0.68 14.11 0.58
CA ILE A 47 1.37 12.93 1.10
C ILE A 47 1.73 13.05 2.58
N LEU A 48 2.05 14.26 3.05
CA LEU A 48 2.33 14.49 4.47
C LEU A 48 1.09 14.22 5.33
N GLY A 49 -0.08 14.70 4.92
CA GLY A 49 -1.35 14.39 5.58
C GLY A 49 -1.67 12.90 5.51
N CYS A 50 -1.44 12.27 4.36
CA CYS A 50 -1.62 10.83 4.17
C CYS A 50 -0.74 10.02 5.12
N ARG A 51 0.54 10.42 5.32
CA ARG A 51 1.45 9.75 6.26
C ARG A 51 0.92 9.76 7.69
N HIS A 52 0.46 10.92 8.16
CA HIS A 52 -0.11 11.03 9.50
C HIS A 52 -1.37 10.19 9.64
N LYS A 53 -2.27 10.23 8.65
CA LYS A 53 -3.47 9.40 8.63
C LYS A 53 -3.12 7.91 8.67
N ILE A 54 -2.22 7.45 7.80
CA ILE A 54 -1.73 6.06 7.78
C ILE A 54 -1.14 5.66 9.14
N ALA A 55 -0.34 6.52 9.76
CA ALA A 55 0.24 6.23 11.07
C ALA A 55 -0.84 6.10 12.17
N VAL A 56 -1.85 6.98 12.16
CA VAL A 56 -2.99 6.91 13.10
C VAL A 56 -3.83 5.65 12.85
N ASP A 57 -4.17 5.37 11.59
CA ASP A 57 -4.97 4.19 11.21
C ASP A 57 -4.24 2.90 11.60
N LEU A 58 -2.92 2.82 11.36
CA LEU A 58 -2.09 1.69 11.78
C LEU A 58 -2.03 1.56 13.30
N TRP A 59 -1.87 2.68 14.02
CA TRP A 59 -1.87 2.66 15.48
C TRP A 59 -3.22 2.19 16.03
N GLN A 60 -4.34 2.64 15.47
CA GLN A 60 -5.67 2.17 15.85
C GLN A 60 -5.83 0.67 15.57
N ALA A 61 -5.44 0.20 14.38
CA ALA A 61 -5.49 -1.21 14.01
C ALA A 61 -4.60 -2.08 14.91
N ALA A 62 -3.44 -1.58 15.34
CA ALA A 62 -2.55 -2.29 16.26
C ALA A 62 -3.13 -2.45 17.67
N ASN A 63 -4.17 -1.69 18.02
CA ASN A 63 -4.88 -1.81 19.29
C ASN A 63 -6.24 -2.52 19.14
N ASP A 64 -6.62 -2.94 17.95
CA ASP A 64 -7.84 -3.71 17.74
C ASP A 64 -7.70 -5.12 18.37
N PRO A 65 -8.62 -5.54 19.26
CA PRO A 65 -8.48 -6.80 19.97
C PRO A 65 -8.40 -8.04 19.07
N GLU A 66 -9.12 -8.05 17.95
CA GLU A 66 -9.11 -9.18 17.01
C GLU A 66 -7.77 -9.25 16.27
N LEU A 67 -7.29 -8.10 15.80
CA LEU A 67 -5.99 -8.02 15.12
C LEU A 67 -4.84 -8.35 16.07
N VAL A 68 -4.90 -7.89 17.32
CA VAL A 68 -3.92 -8.24 18.36
C VAL A 68 -3.89 -9.74 18.63
N ASP A 69 -5.07 -10.38 18.81
CA ASP A 69 -5.16 -11.82 19.02
C ASP A 69 -4.59 -12.59 17.82
N ARG A 70 -4.93 -12.19 16.59
CA ARG A 70 -4.42 -12.82 15.36
C ARG A 70 -2.91 -12.65 15.22
N MET A 71 -2.38 -11.45 15.47
CA MET A 71 -0.94 -11.19 15.41
C MET A 71 -0.17 -11.92 16.50
N SER A 72 -0.77 -12.17 17.67
CA SER A 72 -0.14 -12.95 18.74
C SER A 72 0.08 -14.43 18.37
N LYS A 73 -0.70 -14.94 17.42
CA LYS A 73 -0.63 -16.31 16.90
C LYS A 73 0.08 -16.40 15.55
N TYR A 74 0.56 -15.27 15.02
CA TYR A 74 1.19 -15.23 13.71
C TYR A 74 2.57 -15.87 13.76
N GLU A 75 2.76 -16.92 12.96
CA GLU A 75 4.07 -17.49 12.66
C GLU A 75 4.48 -17.06 11.24
N PRO A 76 5.64 -16.40 11.07
CA PRO A 76 6.14 -16.07 9.75
C PRO A 76 6.26 -17.33 8.89
N PRO A 77 5.83 -17.28 7.61
CA PRO A 77 6.01 -18.42 6.72
C PRO A 77 7.51 -18.73 6.58
N GLN A 78 7.85 -20.01 6.59
CA GLN A 78 9.18 -20.49 6.21
C GLN A 78 9.35 -20.20 4.72
N VAL A 79 10.19 -19.24 4.37
CA VAL A 79 10.48 -18.89 2.98
C VAL A 79 11.67 -19.73 2.54
N ASP A 80 11.48 -20.66 1.61
CA ASP A 80 12.61 -21.35 0.98
C ASP A 80 13.27 -20.36 -0.01
N PRO A 81 14.56 -20.00 0.14
CA PRO A 81 15.22 -19.00 -0.70
C PRO A 81 15.31 -19.34 -2.20
N PHE A 82 14.73 -20.46 -2.64
CA PHE A 82 14.71 -20.91 -4.03
C PHE A 82 13.33 -20.88 -4.70
N ASP A 83 12.25 -20.52 -3.98
CA ASP A 83 10.89 -20.43 -4.53
C ASP A 83 10.61 -19.06 -5.22
N TYR A 84 11.59 -18.56 -5.99
CA TYR A 84 11.34 -17.43 -6.89
C TYR A 84 10.69 -17.97 -8.16
N VAL A 85 9.40 -17.70 -8.33
CA VAL A 85 8.73 -17.89 -9.62
C VAL A 85 9.18 -16.75 -10.52
N ASP A 86 9.98 -17.05 -11.54
CA ASP A 86 10.24 -16.10 -12.61
C ASP A 86 8.90 -15.74 -13.25
N ILE A 87 8.52 -14.46 -13.15
CA ILE A 87 7.39 -13.92 -13.91
C ILE A 87 7.92 -13.72 -15.33
N VAL A 88 7.85 -14.79 -16.13
CA VAL A 88 8.18 -14.79 -17.58
C VAL A 88 7.04 -14.18 -18.38
#